data_AF-A0A5P0YYM0-F1
#
_entry.id   AF-A0A5P0YYM0-F1
#
_cell.length_a   1.000
_cell.length_b   1.000
_cell.length_c   1.000
_cell.angle_alpha   90.00
_cell.angle_beta   90.00
_cell.angle_gamma   90.00
#
_symmetry.space_group_name_H-M   'P 1'
#
loop_
_entity.id
_entity.type
_entity.pdbx_description
1 polymer ?
#
loop_
_entity_poly.entity_id
_entity_poly.type
_entity_poly.pdbx_seq_one_letter_code
_entity_poly.pdbx_strand_id
1 'polypeptide(L)'
;MGTRQERQRRTDIVRYWRAVEMFSPQQVPAVAPKRHVYAVDAGEPLPWERGHPLRRRPEDPDSEMVWQHTVYCGVYRVAGVRDVLLEVFGESEEDHDGRLDGSSALLAFEVTHSGLLVQDSLTFSACAWATGRARKPGPAARDWLDGFDEQAGACSRVVLGVGDGRLPIEDRPGGRLPPFAGLACEVALDTVTGGLSSALRPVLAELRAALDEAPDPGTPED
;
A
#
# COMPACT_ATOMS: atom_id res chain seq x y z
N MET A 1 -8.89 38.96 22.20
CA MET A 1 -7.95 38.52 21.14
C MET A 1 -7.28 37.16 21.42
N GLY A 2 -7.00 36.77 22.68
CA GLY A 2 -6.29 35.51 22.99
C GLY A 2 -7.02 34.18 22.69
N THR A 3 -8.36 34.17 22.63
CA THR A 3 -9.12 32.92 22.42
C THR A 3 -9.06 32.36 21.00
N ARG A 4 -8.91 33.21 19.98
CA ARG A 4 -8.78 32.78 18.57
C ARG A 4 -7.39 32.24 18.27
N GLN A 5 -6.37 32.89 18.80
CA GLN A 5 -4.97 32.46 18.65
C GLN A 5 -4.73 31.13 19.36
N GLU A 6 -5.31 30.94 20.55
CA GLU A 6 -5.25 29.68 21.29
C GLU A 6 -5.97 28.53 20.54
N ARG A 7 -7.14 28.81 19.94
CA ARG A 7 -7.83 27.81 19.10
C ARG A 7 -6.98 27.40 17.90
N GLN A 8 -6.36 28.37 17.23
CA GLN A 8 -5.49 28.10 16.08
C GLN A 8 -4.29 27.23 16.50
N ARG A 9 -3.62 27.60 17.60
CA ARG A 9 -2.50 26.82 18.14
C ARG A 9 -2.88 25.37 18.44
N ARG A 10 -4.05 25.14 19.06
CA ARG A 10 -4.54 23.78 19.34
C ARG A 10 -4.82 23.00 18.07
N THR A 11 -5.43 23.64 17.07
CA THR A 11 -5.65 23.03 15.76
C THR A 11 -4.35 22.63 15.09
N ASP A 12 -3.32 23.47 15.17
CA ASP A 12 -2.02 23.21 14.56
C ASP A 12 -1.29 22.05 15.26
N ILE A 13 -1.39 21.94 16.59
CA ILE A 13 -0.85 20.79 17.35
C ILE A 13 -1.53 19.48 16.92
N VAL A 14 -2.86 19.46 16.80
CA VAL A 14 -3.59 18.25 16.37
C VAL A 14 -3.21 17.87 14.94
N ARG A 15 -3.08 18.86 14.04
CA ARG A 15 -2.66 18.62 12.65
C ARG A 15 -1.25 18.06 12.55
N TYR A 16 -0.34 18.57 13.38
CA TYR A 16 1.02 18.05 13.46
C TYR A 16 1.03 16.57 13.87
N TRP A 17 0.35 16.22 14.98
CA TRP A 17 0.30 14.83 15.44
C TRP A 17 -0.39 13.90 14.46
N ARG A 18 -1.46 14.35 13.80
CA ARG A 18 -2.11 13.58 12.73
C ARG A 18 -1.17 13.34 11.55
N ALA A 19 -0.35 14.33 11.17
CA ALA A 19 0.64 14.13 10.12
C ALA A 19 1.70 13.10 10.53
N VAL A 20 2.21 13.16 11.76
CA VAL A 20 3.15 12.16 12.30
C VAL A 20 2.56 10.75 12.25
N GLU A 21 1.30 10.60 12.66
CA GLU A 21 0.58 9.32 12.61
C GLU A 21 0.42 8.82 11.18
N MET A 22 -0.01 9.70 10.25
CA MET A 22 -0.14 9.35 8.84
C MET A 22 1.19 8.90 8.24
N PHE A 23 2.30 9.57 8.54
CA PHE A 23 3.63 9.19 8.04
C PHE A 23 4.33 8.09 8.85
N SER A 24 3.61 7.35 9.69
CA SER A 24 4.14 6.20 10.43
C SER A 24 3.84 4.88 9.68
N PRO A 25 4.74 4.38 8.81
CA PRO A 25 4.50 3.15 8.06
C PRO A 25 4.44 1.93 8.98
N GLN A 26 3.50 1.02 8.69
CA GLN A 26 3.43 -0.29 9.34
C GLN A 26 4.31 -1.27 8.58
N GLN A 27 5.33 -1.82 9.24
CA GLN A 27 6.25 -2.73 8.58
C GLN A 27 5.59 -4.06 8.24
N VAL A 28 5.84 -4.56 7.02
CA VAL A 28 5.48 -5.93 6.65
C VAL A 28 6.60 -6.90 7.03
N PRO A 29 6.26 -8.14 7.43
CA PRO A 29 7.26 -9.17 7.67
C PRO A 29 8.10 -9.46 6.43
N ALA A 30 9.41 -9.65 6.62
CA ALA A 30 10.28 -10.12 5.54
C ALA A 30 9.90 -11.54 5.10
N VAL A 31 10.03 -11.82 3.80
CA VAL A 31 9.75 -13.14 3.22
C VAL A 31 10.62 -14.19 3.90
N ALA A 32 9.97 -15.16 4.53
CA ALA A 32 10.62 -16.19 5.34
C ALA A 32 9.73 -17.44 5.39
N PRO A 33 9.88 -18.38 4.44
CA PRO A 33 9.05 -19.59 4.38
C PRO A 33 9.08 -20.45 5.65
N LYS A 34 10.18 -20.39 6.42
CA LYS A 34 10.30 -21.05 7.73
C LYS A 34 9.36 -20.46 8.79
N ARG A 35 8.97 -19.19 8.64
CA ARG A 35 8.02 -18.45 9.47
C ARG A 35 6.66 -18.27 8.77
N HIS A 36 6.39 -19.07 7.73
CA HIS A 36 5.15 -19.03 6.95
C HIS A 36 4.85 -17.71 6.25
N VAL A 37 5.87 -16.90 5.97
CA VAL A 37 5.77 -15.69 5.15
C VAL A 37 6.26 -16.01 3.74
N TYR A 38 5.38 -15.88 2.76
CA TYR A 38 5.64 -16.24 1.37
C TYR A 38 5.49 -15.00 0.48
N ALA A 39 6.37 -14.88 -0.53
CA ALA A 39 6.10 -13.99 -1.65
C ALA A 39 4.95 -14.57 -2.47
N VAL A 40 4.18 -13.71 -3.11
CA VAL A 40 3.08 -14.10 -4.00
C VAL A 40 3.48 -13.72 -5.42
N ASP A 41 3.76 -14.74 -6.23
CA ASP A 41 4.14 -14.58 -7.63
C ASP A 41 3.04 -15.10 -8.56
N ALA A 42 2.93 -14.45 -9.72
CA ALA A 42 1.96 -14.80 -10.73
C ALA A 42 2.18 -16.24 -11.24
N GLY A 43 1.17 -17.10 -11.07
CA GLY A 43 1.19 -18.49 -11.54
C GLY A 43 1.67 -19.51 -10.51
N GLU A 44 2.09 -19.06 -9.32
CA GLU A 44 2.36 -19.95 -8.20
C GLU A 44 1.09 -20.18 -7.36
N PRO A 45 0.89 -21.41 -6.83
CA PRO A 45 -0.26 -21.68 -5.98
C PRO A 45 -0.14 -20.89 -4.67
N LEU A 46 -1.23 -20.30 -4.22
CA LEU A 46 -1.24 -19.49 -3.01
C LEU A 46 -1.32 -20.32 -1.72
N PRO A 47 -1.04 -19.73 -0.54
CA PRO A 47 -0.94 -20.48 0.71
C PRO A 47 -2.12 -21.39 1.05
N TRP A 48 -3.33 -21.03 0.63
CA TRP A 48 -4.56 -21.80 0.81
C TRP A 48 -4.94 -22.68 -0.40
N GLU A 49 -4.27 -22.53 -1.53
CA GLU A 49 -4.56 -23.28 -2.74
C GLU A 49 -3.93 -24.68 -2.74
N ARG A 50 -4.57 -25.59 -3.47
CA ARG A 50 -4.02 -26.94 -3.65
C ARG A 50 -2.68 -26.87 -4.36
N GLY A 51 -1.70 -27.60 -3.84
CA GLY A 51 -0.35 -27.69 -4.41
C GLY A 51 0.70 -26.85 -3.69
N HIS A 52 0.30 -25.83 -2.94
CA HIS A 52 1.23 -25.01 -2.16
C HIS A 52 1.89 -25.82 -1.03
N PRO A 53 3.20 -25.62 -0.74
CA PRO A 53 3.92 -26.37 0.29
C PRO A 53 3.29 -26.31 1.69
N LEU A 54 2.61 -25.20 2.03
CA LEU A 54 1.92 -25.06 3.32
C LEU A 54 0.80 -26.09 3.51
N ARG A 55 0.07 -26.41 2.43
CA ARG A 55 -1.04 -27.38 2.42
C ARG A 55 -0.58 -28.84 2.48
N ARG A 56 0.72 -29.09 2.32
CA ARG A 56 1.31 -30.44 2.41
C ARG A 56 1.75 -30.79 3.83
N ARG A 57 1.77 -29.82 4.74
CA ARG A 57 2.10 -30.09 6.14
C ARG A 57 0.89 -30.73 6.81
N PRO A 58 1.08 -31.78 7.63
CA PRO A 58 0.01 -32.32 8.45
C PRO A 58 -0.53 -31.20 9.34
N GLU A 59 -1.83 -30.96 9.27
CA GLU A 59 -2.52 -30.23 10.34
C GLU A 59 -2.39 -31.10 11.61
N ASP A 60 -2.09 -30.47 12.74
CA ASP A 60 -2.05 -31.18 14.01
C ASP A 60 -3.48 -31.67 14.31
N PRO A 61 -3.72 -32.99 14.31
CA PRO A 61 -5.08 -33.53 14.43
C PRO A 61 -5.72 -33.21 15.79
N ASP A 62 -4.92 -32.84 16.79
CA ASP A 62 -5.39 -32.43 18.12
C ASP A 62 -5.56 -30.90 18.24
N SER A 63 -5.28 -30.16 17.17
CA SER A 63 -5.43 -28.70 17.15
C SER A 63 -6.85 -28.28 16.76
N GLU A 64 -7.51 -27.56 17.65
CA GLU A 64 -8.79 -26.88 17.36
C GLU A 64 -8.61 -25.60 16.52
N MET A 65 -7.39 -25.31 16.04
CA MET A 65 -7.07 -24.09 15.30
C MET A 65 -7.04 -24.31 13.79
N VAL A 66 -7.55 -23.33 13.04
CA VAL A 66 -7.47 -23.29 11.58
C VAL A 66 -6.54 -22.17 11.12
N TRP A 67 -5.90 -22.34 9.97
CA TRP A 67 -5.06 -21.31 9.39
C TRP A 67 -5.87 -20.07 9.01
N GLN A 68 -5.33 -18.91 9.36
CA GLN A 68 -5.72 -17.61 8.84
C GLN A 68 -4.49 -16.97 8.23
N HIS A 69 -4.66 -16.30 7.10
CA HIS A 69 -3.59 -15.69 6.34
C HIS A 69 -3.76 -14.18 6.30
N THR A 70 -2.71 -13.43 6.60
CA THR A 70 -2.66 -11.99 6.32
C THR A 70 -2.03 -11.78 4.96
N VAL A 71 -2.75 -11.09 4.08
CA VAL A 71 -2.29 -10.73 2.74
C VAL A 71 -1.86 -9.28 2.75
N TYR A 72 -0.67 -9.00 2.23
CA TYR A 72 -0.15 -7.65 2.04
C TYR A 72 -0.07 -7.36 0.53
N CYS A 73 -0.69 -6.29 0.06
CA CYS A 73 -0.66 -5.91 -1.36
C CYS A 73 -0.01 -4.55 -1.57
N GLY A 74 0.64 -4.38 -2.72
CA GLY A 74 1.40 -3.16 -3.03
C GLY A 74 2.54 -2.97 -2.05
N VAL A 75 3.41 -3.97 -1.90
CA VAL A 75 4.55 -3.84 -0.97
C VAL A 75 5.52 -2.80 -1.50
N TYR A 76 5.86 -1.80 -0.69
CA TYR A 76 6.76 -0.70 -1.04
C TYR A 76 7.87 -0.53 0.00
N ARG A 77 9.05 -0.06 -0.44
CA ARG A 77 10.16 0.24 0.46
C ARG A 77 9.84 1.48 1.28
N VAL A 78 10.04 1.43 2.59
CA VAL A 78 9.85 2.59 3.47
C VAL A 78 10.80 3.73 3.09
N ALA A 79 12.01 3.40 2.63
CA ALA A 79 12.96 4.38 2.10
C ALA A 79 12.35 5.24 0.97
N GLY A 80 11.47 4.70 0.13
CA GLY A 80 10.82 5.48 -0.92
C GLY A 80 9.88 6.57 -0.39
N VAL A 81 9.27 6.35 0.79
CA VAL A 81 8.49 7.41 1.45
C VAL A 81 9.40 8.55 1.90
N ARG A 82 10.55 8.21 2.50
CA ARG A 82 11.56 9.19 2.90
C ARG A 82 12.04 10.00 1.70
N ASP A 83 12.33 9.35 0.57
CA ASP A 83 12.79 10.02 -0.65
C ASP A 83 11.77 11.06 -1.13
N VAL A 84 10.48 10.72 -1.15
CA VAL A 84 9.40 11.66 -1.49
C VAL A 84 9.32 12.82 -0.49
N LEU A 85 9.44 12.53 0.80
CA LEU A 85 9.37 13.57 1.83
C LEU A 85 10.56 14.55 1.74
N LEU A 86 11.77 14.05 1.48
CA LEU A 86 12.94 14.90 1.25
C LEU A 86 12.79 15.76 0.01
N GLU A 87 12.23 15.23 -1.07
CA GLU A 87 11.95 16.01 -2.28
C GLU A 87 10.94 17.14 -2.02
N VAL A 88 9.90 16.87 -1.24
CA VAL A 88 8.81 17.83 -0.99
C VAL A 88 9.17 18.87 0.08
N PHE A 89 9.81 18.46 1.18
CA PHE A 89 10.06 19.31 2.34
C PHE A 89 11.50 19.83 2.42
N GLY A 90 12.40 19.31 1.60
CA GLY A 90 13.83 19.64 1.62
C GLY A 90 14.63 18.77 2.59
N GLU A 91 15.96 18.82 2.45
CA GLU A 91 16.89 18.19 3.37
C GLU A 91 16.93 18.96 4.71
N SER A 92 16.96 18.22 5.82
CA SER A 92 17.25 18.78 7.14
C SER A 92 18.76 18.72 7.38
N GLU A 93 19.36 19.77 7.95
CA GLU A 93 20.76 19.76 8.41
C GLU A 93 21.00 18.72 9.52
N GLU A 94 19.94 18.18 10.13
CA GLU A 94 20.01 17.07 11.07
C GLU A 94 20.13 15.75 10.31
N ASP A 95 21.33 15.17 10.34
CA ASP A 95 21.60 13.79 9.90
C ASP A 95 20.67 12.81 10.65
N HIS A 96 19.53 12.51 10.04
CA HIS A 96 18.66 11.44 10.50
C HIS A 96 19.28 10.11 10.04
N ASP A 97 20.28 9.59 10.78
CA ASP A 97 20.86 8.25 10.60
C ASP A 97 19.90 7.11 11.02
N GLY A 98 18.58 7.38 10.97
CA GLY A 98 17.55 6.37 11.13
C GLY A 98 17.32 5.70 9.79
N ARG A 99 18.12 4.68 9.46
CA ARG A 99 17.80 3.76 8.36
C ARG A 99 16.43 3.14 8.63
N LEU A 100 15.39 3.74 8.06
CA LEU A 100 14.06 3.15 7.95
C LEU A 100 14.13 2.05 6.88
N ASP A 101 14.94 1.02 7.17
CA ASP A 101 15.03 -0.18 6.36
C ASP A 101 13.77 -1.02 6.59
N GLY A 102 13.26 -1.60 5.51
CA GLY A 102 12.06 -2.42 5.54
C GLY A 102 11.06 -2.07 4.44
N SER A 103 9.96 -2.81 4.44
CA SER A 103 8.85 -2.60 3.52
C SER A 103 7.56 -2.39 4.29
N SER A 104 6.61 -1.71 3.67
CA SER A 104 5.23 -1.54 4.11
C SER A 104 4.30 -1.98 2.96
N ALA A 105 2.99 -1.98 3.18
CA ALA A 105 2.01 -2.35 2.15
C ALA A 105 0.97 -1.26 1.97
N LEU A 106 0.35 -1.19 0.79
CA LEU A 106 -0.74 -0.26 0.49
C LEU A 106 -2.04 -0.65 1.14
N LEU A 107 -2.28 -1.96 1.21
CA LEU A 107 -3.42 -2.54 1.88
C LEU A 107 -3.05 -3.90 2.46
N ALA A 108 -3.78 -4.28 3.50
CA ALA A 108 -3.73 -5.61 4.08
C ALA A 108 -5.14 -6.12 4.38
N PHE A 109 -5.32 -7.43 4.32
CA PHE A 109 -6.57 -8.08 4.70
C PHE A 109 -6.32 -9.52 5.14
N GLU A 110 -7.30 -10.11 5.80
CA GLU A 110 -7.24 -11.48 6.29
C GLU A 110 -8.03 -12.41 5.39
N VAL A 111 -7.51 -13.62 5.23
CA VAL A 111 -8.09 -14.68 4.41
C VAL A 111 -8.15 -15.95 5.23
N THR A 112 -9.26 -16.67 5.16
CA THR A 112 -9.43 -17.95 5.83
C THR A 112 -8.55 -19.04 5.20
N HIS A 113 -8.43 -20.19 5.88
CA HIS A 113 -7.76 -21.38 5.35
C HIS A 113 -8.26 -21.85 3.96
N SER A 114 -9.47 -21.43 3.57
CA SER A 114 -10.10 -21.80 2.29
C SER A 114 -9.98 -20.71 1.22
N GLY A 115 -9.28 -19.61 1.50
CA GLY A 115 -9.11 -18.53 0.53
C GLY A 115 -10.24 -17.50 0.52
N LEU A 116 -11.09 -17.46 1.56
CA LEU A 116 -12.19 -16.50 1.63
C LEU A 116 -11.77 -15.26 2.41
N LEU A 117 -12.09 -14.07 1.90
CA LEU A 117 -11.85 -12.81 2.58
C LEU A 117 -12.61 -12.78 3.92
N VAL A 118 -11.91 -12.44 5.01
CA VAL A 118 -12.54 -12.19 6.31
C VAL A 118 -13.19 -10.81 6.27
N GLN A 119 -14.48 -10.75 6.59
CA GLN A 119 -15.22 -9.49 6.60
C GLN A 119 -14.58 -8.49 7.57
N ASP A 120 -14.57 -7.21 7.21
CA ASP A 120 -14.06 -6.11 8.04
C ASP A 120 -12.55 -6.19 8.37
N SER A 121 -11.78 -7.06 7.71
CA SER A 121 -10.33 -7.18 7.89
C SER A 121 -9.51 -6.23 7.00
N LEU A 122 -10.16 -5.59 6.02
CA LEU A 122 -9.49 -4.76 5.02
C LEU A 122 -8.99 -3.44 5.62
N THR A 123 -7.69 -3.21 5.51
CA THR A 123 -7.00 -2.03 6.04
C THR A 123 -6.17 -1.37 4.93
N PHE A 124 -6.11 -0.04 4.92
CA PHE A 124 -5.33 0.77 3.96
C PHE A 124 -4.22 1.55 4.66
N SER A 125 -3.12 1.78 3.96
CA SER A 125 -1.98 2.54 4.48
C SER A 125 -2.22 4.04 4.36
N ALA A 126 -2.45 4.68 5.51
CA ALA A 126 -2.45 6.14 5.64
C ALA A 126 -1.10 6.75 5.21
N CYS A 127 0.00 6.03 5.44
CA CYS A 127 1.34 6.44 5.05
C CYS A 127 1.48 6.56 3.54
N ALA A 128 1.15 5.50 2.81
CA ALA A 128 1.25 5.54 1.35
C ALA A 128 0.31 6.60 0.73
N TRP A 129 -0.89 6.73 1.29
CA TRP A 129 -1.83 7.78 0.91
C TRP A 129 -1.26 9.19 1.12
N ALA A 130 -0.76 9.46 2.33
CA ALA A 130 -0.19 10.75 2.70
C ALA A 130 1.07 11.08 1.88
N THR A 131 1.88 10.08 1.54
CA THR A 131 3.03 10.23 0.62
C THR A 131 2.59 10.72 -0.75
N GLY A 132 1.50 10.16 -1.31
CA GLY A 132 0.92 10.68 -2.55
C GLY A 132 0.41 12.12 -2.40
N ARG A 133 -0.26 12.43 -1.27
CA ARG A 133 -0.77 13.78 -0.98
C ARG A 133 0.35 14.82 -0.83
N ALA A 134 1.54 14.40 -0.39
CA ALA A 134 2.69 15.28 -0.23
C ALA A 134 3.13 15.89 -1.56
N ARG A 135 2.95 15.18 -2.68
CA ARG A 135 3.21 15.72 -4.02
C ARG A 135 2.05 16.56 -4.52
N LYS A 136 0.83 16.05 -4.44
CA LYS A 136 -0.37 16.80 -4.81
C LYS A 136 -1.56 16.38 -3.95
N PRO A 137 -2.30 17.33 -3.38
CA PRO A 137 -2.21 18.79 -3.58
C PRO A 137 -0.96 19.43 -2.96
N GLY A 138 -0.23 18.69 -2.11
CA GLY A 138 1.00 19.15 -1.49
C GLY A 138 0.77 19.96 -0.21
N PRO A 139 1.83 20.16 0.60
CA PRO A 139 1.72 20.72 1.95
C PRO A 139 1.27 22.19 2.00
N ALA A 140 1.31 22.90 0.86
CA ALA A 140 0.80 24.27 0.77
C ALA A 140 -0.73 24.37 0.91
N ALA A 141 -1.47 23.29 0.61
CA ALA A 141 -2.91 23.26 0.82
C ALA A 141 -3.24 23.00 2.30
N ARG A 142 -4.14 23.80 2.90
CA ARG A 142 -4.42 23.77 4.35
C ARG A 142 -5.02 22.43 4.85
N ASP A 143 -5.62 21.68 3.93
CA ASP A 143 -6.38 20.44 4.10
C ASP A 143 -5.74 19.28 3.30
N TRP A 144 -4.45 19.39 2.98
CA TRP A 144 -3.77 18.41 2.13
C TRP A 144 -3.75 16.99 2.71
N LEU A 145 -3.88 16.81 4.03
CA LEU A 145 -4.02 15.51 4.71
C LEU A 145 -5.47 15.19 5.13
N ASP A 146 -6.45 15.94 4.65
CA ASP A 146 -7.87 15.60 4.83
C ASP A 146 -8.34 14.66 3.70
N GLY A 147 -9.26 13.74 3.99
CA GLY A 147 -9.88 12.87 2.98
C GLY A 147 -9.49 11.38 3.02
N PHE A 148 -8.63 10.95 3.95
CA PHE A 148 -8.17 9.57 4.01
C PHE A 148 -9.31 8.57 4.19
N ASP A 149 -10.21 8.80 5.15
CA ASP A 149 -11.28 7.85 5.48
C ASP A 149 -12.27 7.69 4.32
N GLU A 150 -12.61 8.79 3.64
CA GLU A 150 -13.47 8.77 2.47
C GLU A 150 -12.85 7.95 1.32
N GLN A 151 -11.54 8.11 1.12
CA GLN A 151 -10.79 7.40 0.09
C GLN A 151 -10.55 5.94 0.41
N ALA A 152 -10.21 5.61 1.66
CA ALA A 152 -10.15 4.24 2.16
C ALA A 152 -11.51 3.55 2.04
N GLY A 153 -12.60 4.23 2.37
CA GLY A 153 -13.97 3.72 2.20
C GLY A 153 -14.34 3.49 0.74
N ALA A 154 -13.92 4.39 -0.17
CA ALA A 154 -14.12 4.20 -1.61
C ALA A 154 -13.35 2.99 -2.15
N CYS A 155 -12.09 2.83 -1.75
CA CYS A 155 -11.29 1.65 -2.10
C CYS A 155 -11.85 0.36 -1.51
N SER A 156 -12.34 0.40 -0.27
CA SER A 156 -12.96 -0.75 0.39
C SER A 156 -14.12 -1.29 -0.45
N ARG A 157 -15.01 -0.41 -0.94
CA ARG A 157 -16.13 -0.80 -1.81
C ARG A 157 -15.67 -1.45 -3.12
N VAL A 158 -14.55 -0.99 -3.68
CA VAL A 158 -13.98 -1.59 -4.89
C VAL A 158 -13.42 -2.97 -4.59
N VAL A 159 -12.55 -3.12 -3.59
CA VAL A 159 -11.92 -4.40 -3.24
C VAL A 159 -12.98 -5.44 -2.87
N LEU A 160 -13.95 -5.09 -2.02
CA LEU A 160 -15.06 -5.96 -1.66
C LEU A 160 -15.94 -6.29 -2.87
N GLY A 161 -16.21 -5.31 -3.74
CA GLY A 161 -16.95 -5.54 -4.97
C GLY A 161 -16.29 -6.57 -5.88
N VAL A 162 -14.96 -6.59 -5.95
CA VAL A 162 -14.22 -7.59 -6.71
C VAL A 162 -14.24 -8.95 -5.98
N GLY A 163 -14.00 -8.99 -4.67
CA GLY A 163 -14.03 -10.23 -3.87
C GLY A 163 -15.40 -10.92 -3.88
N ASP A 164 -16.49 -10.15 -3.94
CA ASP A 164 -17.87 -10.65 -4.06
C ASP A 164 -18.25 -11.03 -5.51
N GLY A 165 -17.35 -10.85 -6.48
CA GLY A 165 -17.61 -11.07 -7.91
C GLY A 165 -18.58 -10.07 -8.55
N ARG A 166 -18.92 -8.97 -7.87
CA ARG A 166 -19.79 -7.89 -8.38
C ARG A 166 -19.08 -6.98 -9.37
N LEU A 167 -17.76 -6.84 -9.23
CA LEU A 167 -16.90 -6.08 -10.13
C LEU A 167 -16.03 -7.08 -10.91
N PRO A 168 -16.16 -7.13 -12.25
CA PRO A 168 -15.29 -7.98 -13.05
C PRO A 168 -13.87 -7.42 -13.11
N ILE A 169 -12.87 -8.31 -13.10
CA ILE A 169 -11.51 -7.98 -13.55
C ILE A 169 -11.44 -8.23 -15.05
N GLU A 170 -11.05 -7.21 -15.81
CA GLU A 170 -10.80 -7.35 -17.24
C GLU A 170 -9.37 -7.88 -17.45
N ASP A 171 -9.27 -9.04 -18.09
CA ASP A 171 -8.00 -9.72 -18.34
C ASP A 171 -7.35 -9.12 -19.61
N ARG A 172 -6.17 -8.51 -19.50
CA ARG A 172 -5.45 -7.97 -20.66
C ARG A 172 -4.72 -9.10 -21.40
N PRO A 173 -4.64 -9.08 -22.74
CA PRO A 173 -3.91 -10.09 -23.48
C PRO A 173 -2.41 -9.97 -23.18
N GLY A 174 -1.89 -10.88 -22.34
CA GLY A 174 -0.48 -10.88 -21.93
C GLY A 174 -0.13 -11.76 -20.73
N GLY A 175 -1.09 -12.22 -19.93
CA GLY A 175 -0.81 -13.12 -18.80
C GLY A 175 -2.00 -14.00 -18.51
N ARG A 176 -1.88 -15.30 -18.78
CA ARG A 176 -2.94 -16.27 -18.51
C ARG A 176 -2.85 -16.69 -17.04
N LEU A 177 -3.56 -16.00 -16.15
CA LEU A 177 -3.62 -16.35 -14.74
C LEU A 177 -5.00 -16.91 -14.38
N PRO A 178 -5.08 -18.02 -13.62
CA PRO A 178 -6.33 -18.42 -13.00
C PRO A 178 -6.74 -17.37 -11.97
N PRO A 179 -8.04 -17.03 -11.86
CA PRO A 179 -8.52 -16.03 -10.92
C PRO A 179 -8.30 -16.50 -9.48
N PHE A 180 -7.53 -15.72 -8.73
CA PHE A 180 -7.30 -15.91 -7.31
C PHE A 180 -8.40 -15.22 -6.51
N ALA A 181 -9.43 -15.96 -6.10
CA ALA A 181 -10.63 -15.37 -5.47
C ALA A 181 -11.14 -14.10 -6.22
N GLY A 182 -10.87 -14.01 -7.52
CA GLY A 182 -11.15 -12.85 -8.37
C GLY A 182 -10.27 -11.60 -8.23
N LEU A 183 -9.13 -11.55 -7.53
CA LEU A 183 -8.32 -10.33 -7.37
C LEU A 183 -6.85 -10.48 -7.84
N ALA A 184 -6.56 -9.96 -9.03
CA ALA A 184 -5.24 -9.43 -9.37
C ALA A 184 -5.27 -7.93 -9.11
N CYS A 185 -4.73 -7.48 -7.97
CA CYS A 185 -4.59 -6.05 -7.68
C CYS A 185 -3.13 -5.64 -7.80
N GLU A 186 -2.73 -5.22 -9.00
CA GLU A 186 -1.59 -4.32 -9.13
C GLU A 186 -2.06 -2.94 -8.63
N VAL A 187 -1.82 -2.67 -7.35
CA VAL A 187 -2.08 -1.34 -6.78
C VAL A 187 -0.86 -0.47 -7.11
N ALA A 188 -0.91 0.18 -8.26
CA ALA A 188 0.05 1.21 -8.61
C ALA A 188 -0.31 2.53 -7.92
N LEU A 189 0.64 3.08 -7.16
CA LEU A 189 0.56 4.40 -6.55
C LEU A 189 0.70 5.48 -7.62
N ASP A 190 -0.33 6.32 -7.79
CA ASP A 190 -0.23 7.58 -8.53
C ASP A 190 0.49 8.61 -7.65
N THR A 191 1.73 8.95 -8.01
CA THR A 191 2.55 9.97 -7.34
C THR A 191 2.17 11.38 -7.73
N VAL A 192 1.21 11.60 -8.63
CA VAL A 192 0.93 12.94 -9.16
C VAL A 192 -0.35 13.56 -8.61
N THR A 193 -1.29 12.84 -7.95
CA THR A 193 -2.50 13.49 -7.33
C THR A 193 -2.89 13.05 -5.92
N GLY A 194 -2.16 12.12 -5.29
CA GLY A 194 -2.42 11.72 -3.91
C GLY A 194 -3.85 11.26 -3.64
N GLY A 195 -4.60 10.86 -4.66
CA GLY A 195 -6.00 10.49 -4.52
C GLY A 195 -6.22 9.05 -4.95
N LEU A 196 -6.80 8.25 -4.05
CA LEU A 196 -7.41 6.98 -4.43
C LEU A 196 -8.71 7.28 -5.20
N SER A 197 -8.57 7.56 -6.49
CA SER A 197 -9.71 7.74 -7.39
C SER A 197 -10.31 6.39 -7.74
N SER A 198 -11.59 6.24 -7.40
CA SER A 198 -12.44 5.12 -7.76
C SER A 198 -12.44 4.86 -9.27
N ALA A 199 -12.40 3.58 -9.62
CA ALA A 199 -12.42 2.98 -10.96
C ALA A 199 -11.04 2.76 -11.58
N LEU A 200 -10.54 1.53 -11.41
CA LEU A 200 -9.33 0.87 -11.92
C LEU A 200 -8.94 1.04 -13.42
N ARG A 201 -9.54 1.90 -14.23
CA ARG A 201 -10.01 1.33 -15.49
C ARG A 201 -9.00 1.16 -16.65
N PRO A 202 -8.23 2.15 -17.13
CA PRO A 202 -7.24 1.89 -18.20
C PRO A 202 -5.94 2.75 -18.14
N VAL A 203 -5.58 3.34 -16.98
CA VAL A 203 -4.80 4.61 -16.89
C VAL A 203 -3.27 4.48 -16.71
N LEU A 204 -2.70 3.27 -16.58
CA LEU A 204 -1.25 3.11 -16.29
C LEU A 204 -0.29 3.29 -17.49
N ALA A 205 -0.80 3.51 -18.70
CA ALA A 205 0.04 3.54 -19.90
C ALA A 205 0.84 4.84 -20.10
N GLU A 206 0.36 5.99 -19.59
CA GLU A 206 1.06 7.28 -19.78
C GLU A 206 2.04 7.62 -18.65
N LEU A 207 1.91 7.04 -17.46
CA LEU A 207 2.79 7.34 -16.31
C LEU A 207 4.12 6.57 -16.34
N ARG A 208 4.21 5.49 -17.14
CA ARG A 208 5.47 4.77 -17.40
C ARG A 208 6.40 5.53 -18.34
N ALA A 209 5.86 6.36 -19.23
CA ALA A 209 6.66 7.17 -20.15
C ALA A 209 7.41 8.32 -19.46
N ALA A 210 6.97 8.74 -18.25
CA ALA A 210 7.60 9.83 -17.50
C ALA A 210 8.63 9.36 -16.45
N LEU A 211 8.76 8.04 -16.21
CA LEU A 211 9.71 7.47 -15.23
C LEU A 211 10.93 6.81 -15.89
N ASP A 212 10.94 6.65 -17.22
CA ASP A 212 12.08 6.11 -17.99
C ASP A 212 13.04 7.20 -18.53
N GLU A 213 12.82 8.50 -18.25
CA GLU A 213 13.78 9.58 -18.56
C GLU A 213 14.29 10.30 -17.31
N ALA A 214 15.30 9.70 -16.67
CA ALA A 214 16.31 10.44 -15.91
C ALA A 214 17.69 10.09 -16.49
N PRO A 215 18.53 11.08 -16.85
CA PRO A 215 19.77 10.83 -17.57
C PRO A 215 20.85 10.19 -16.69
N ASP A 216 21.61 9.28 -17.30
CA ASP A 216 22.79 8.61 -16.75
C ASP A 216 23.91 9.62 -16.44
N PRO A 217 24.46 9.68 -15.21
CA PRO A 217 25.57 10.55 -14.89
C PRO A 217 26.90 9.97 -15.41
N GLY A 218 27.24 10.35 -16.63
CA GLY A 218 28.62 10.64 -17.03
C GLY A 218 29.52 9.46 -17.44
N THR A 219 29.86 9.43 -18.73
CA THR A 219 31.15 8.95 -19.24
C THR A 219 31.87 10.11 -19.93
N PRO A 220 33.16 10.37 -19.62
CA PRO A 220 33.95 11.38 -20.31
C PRO A 220 34.76 10.76 -21.45
N GLU A 221 34.59 11.26 -22.67
CA GLU A 221 35.49 11.16 -23.84
C GLU A 221 35.12 12.37 -24.72
N ASP A 222 35.98 13.29 -25.17
CA ASP A 222 37.44 13.49 -25.17
C ASP A 222 37.73 14.99 -25.00
#